data_AF-A0A935JBQ0-F1
#
_entry.id   AF-A0A935JBQ0-F1
#
_cell.length_a   1.000
_cell.length_b   1.000
_cell.length_c   1.000
_cell.angle_alpha   90.00
_cell.angle_beta   90.00
_cell.angle_gamma   90.00
#
_symmetry.space_group_name_H-M   'P 1'
#
loop_
_entity.id
_entity.type
_entity.pdbx_description
1 polymer ?
#
loop_
_entity_poly.entity_id
_entity_poly.type
_entity_poly.pdbx_seq_one_letter_code
_entity_poly.pdbx_strand_id
1 'polypeptide(L)'
;MDYNTEISPNWKRIYEGRIPTREELYKEEVTSTLTYLKLRKIKKLIAENQREFELKQMGTFDDQVIYLQTHQHLKDLEMQLTKALGTVIFK
;
A
#
# COMPACT_ATOMS: atom_id res chain seq x y z
N MET A 1 -31.29 -32.47 28.39
CA MET A 1 -31.41 -32.59 26.92
C MET A 1 -30.01 -32.50 26.36
N ASP A 2 -29.35 -33.65 26.16
CA ASP A 2 -28.08 -33.70 25.43
C ASP A 2 -28.40 -33.52 23.95
N TYR A 3 -28.09 -32.34 23.42
CA TYR A 3 -28.18 -32.09 21.99
C TYR A 3 -26.99 -32.80 21.33
N ASN A 4 -27.21 -34.05 20.94
CA ASN A 4 -26.25 -34.83 20.17
C ASN A 4 -26.29 -34.36 18.70
N THR A 5 -25.87 -33.13 18.47
CA THR A 5 -25.68 -32.59 17.11
C THR A 5 -24.38 -33.11 16.55
N GLU A 6 -24.46 -34.08 15.65
CA GLU A 6 -23.32 -34.54 14.88
C GLU A 6 -22.81 -33.40 13.98
N ILE A 7 -21.52 -33.13 14.07
CA ILE A 7 -20.84 -32.16 13.23
C ILE A 7 -20.91 -32.61 11.77
N SER A 8 -21.21 -31.69 10.85
CA SER A 8 -21.26 -31.99 9.41
C SER A 8 -20.03 -32.77 8.95
N PRO A 9 -20.17 -33.84 8.14
CA PRO A 9 -19.02 -34.63 7.64
C PRO A 9 -17.98 -33.78 6.88
N ASN A 10 -18.42 -32.66 6.30
CA ASN A 10 -17.57 -31.71 5.58
C ASN A 10 -16.93 -30.65 6.48
N TRP A 11 -17.29 -30.56 7.77
CA TRP A 11 -16.71 -29.60 8.71
C TRP A 11 -15.20 -29.77 8.79
N LYS A 12 -14.73 -31.01 8.87
CA LYS A 12 -13.31 -31.34 8.91
C LYS A 12 -12.58 -30.82 7.66
N ARG A 13 -13.18 -30.98 6.48
CA ARG A 13 -12.62 -30.53 5.19
C ARG A 13 -12.58 -29.00 5.05
N ILE A 14 -13.58 -28.30 5.58
CA ILE A 14 -13.73 -26.84 5.41
C ILE A 14 -12.95 -26.09 6.50
N TYR A 15 -12.91 -26.62 7.72
CA TYR A 15 -12.37 -25.93 8.89
C TYR A 15 -10.95 -26.37 9.28
N GLU A 16 -10.50 -27.58 8.90
CA GLU A 16 -9.08 -27.99 9.04
C GLU A 16 -8.24 -27.56 7.82
N GLY A 17 -8.63 -26.48 7.13
CA GLY A 17 -7.75 -25.83 6.17
C GLY A 17 -6.51 -25.30 6.89
N ARG A 18 -5.33 -25.44 6.27
CA ARG A 18 -4.07 -24.93 6.83
C ARG A 18 -4.16 -23.42 7.02
N ILE A 19 -4.29 -22.98 8.27
CA ILE A 19 -4.21 -21.56 8.63
C ILE A 19 -2.72 -21.19 8.56
N PRO A 20 -2.33 -20.19 7.75
CA PRO A 20 -0.95 -19.74 7.70
C PRO A 20 -0.49 -19.33 9.09
N THR A 21 0.66 -19.83 9.50
CA THR A 21 1.27 -19.44 10.77
C THR A 21 1.88 -18.05 10.66
N ARG A 22 2.14 -17.41 11.80
CA ARG A 22 2.78 -16.08 11.82
C ARG A 22 4.15 -16.08 11.15
N GLU A 23 4.88 -17.18 11.23
CA GLU A 23 6.17 -17.36 10.52
C GLU A 23 6.03 -17.45 8.99
N GLU A 24 4.82 -17.68 8.48
CA GLU A 24 4.55 -17.66 7.05
C GLU A 24 4.05 -16.29 6.60
N LEU A 25 3.27 -15.63 7.44
CA LEU A 25 2.64 -14.34 7.14
C LEU A 25 3.58 -13.14 7.33
N TYR A 26 4.61 -13.25 8.19
CA TYR A 26 5.44 -12.08 8.55
C TYR A 26 6.05 -11.38 7.33
N LYS A 27 6.44 -12.12 6.29
CA LYS A 27 7.07 -11.54 5.09
C LYS A 27 6.09 -10.64 4.36
N GLU A 28 4.85 -11.08 4.24
CA GLU A 28 3.78 -10.34 3.58
C GLU A 28 3.36 -9.13 4.41
N GLU A 29 3.21 -9.30 5.73
CA GLU A 29 2.88 -8.21 6.66
C GLU A 29 3.95 -7.11 6.67
N VAL A 30 5.23 -7.51 6.71
CA VAL A 30 6.37 -6.57 6.63
C VAL A 30 6.37 -5.85 5.29
N THR A 31 6.19 -6.58 4.19
CA THR A 31 6.16 -5.99 2.84
C THR A 31 5.00 -5.00 2.69
N SER A 32 3.82 -5.36 3.18
CA SER A 32 2.62 -4.51 3.16
C SER A 32 2.81 -3.25 3.99
N THR A 33 3.32 -3.40 5.21
CA THR A 33 3.60 -2.28 6.12
C THR A 33 4.63 -1.32 5.52
N LEU A 34 5.75 -1.85 5.01
CA LEU A 34 6.78 -1.04 4.36
C LEU A 34 6.22 -0.31 3.15
N THR A 35 5.37 -0.95 2.35
CA THR A 35 4.81 -0.33 1.16
C THR A 35 3.81 0.77 1.51
N TYR A 36 2.97 0.57 2.53
CA TYR A 36 2.12 1.62 3.08
C TYR A 36 2.93 2.84 3.55
N LEU A 37 4.01 2.61 4.31
CA LEU A 37 4.87 3.69 4.79
C LEU A 37 5.55 4.45 3.64
N LYS A 38 6.02 3.74 2.61
CA LYS A 38 6.59 4.34 1.38
C LYS A 38 5.56 5.21 0.66
N LEU A 39 4.35 4.70 0.43
CA LEU A 39 3.26 5.45 -0.20
C LEU A 39 2.89 6.70 0.61
N ARG A 40 2.77 6.57 1.94
CA ARG A 40 2.49 7.71 2.82
C ARG A 40 3.58 8.78 2.71
N LYS A 41 4.86 8.39 2.65
CA LYS A 41 5.97 9.34 2.48
C LYS A 41 5.93 10.01 1.11
N ILE A 42 5.70 9.27 0.03
CA ILE A 42 5.59 9.83 -1.33
C ILE A 42 4.44 10.84 -1.42
N LYS A 43 3.26 10.51 -0.90
CA LYS A 43 2.12 11.45 -0.87
C LYS A 43 2.45 12.75 -0.13
N LYS A 44 3.17 12.65 1.00
CA LYS A 44 3.66 13.83 1.73
C LYS A 44 4.65 14.64 0.89
N LEU A 45 5.60 14.01 0.21
CA LEU A 45 6.56 14.68 -0.66
C LEU A 45 5.90 15.38 -1.85
N ILE A 46 4.86 14.77 -2.45
CA ILE A 46 4.08 15.38 -3.52
C ILE A 46 3.41 16.67 -3.02
N ALA A 47 2.77 16.63 -1.86
CA ALA A 47 2.13 17.80 -1.26
C ALA A 47 3.14 18.90 -0.90
N GLU A 48 4.30 18.52 -0.37
CA GLU A 48 5.40 19.46 -0.06
C GLU A 48 5.94 20.12 -1.32
N ASN A 49 6.23 19.33 -2.37
CA ASN A 49 6.69 19.84 -3.66
C ASN A 49 5.68 20.80 -4.28
N GLN A 50 4.39 20.44 -4.28
CA GLN A 50 3.31 21.30 -4.79
C GLN A 50 3.24 22.62 -4.02
N ARG A 51 3.30 22.58 -2.69
CA ARG A 51 3.29 23.78 -1.86
C ARG A 51 4.51 24.67 -2.13
N GLU A 52 5.69 24.08 -2.28
CA GLU A 52 6.90 24.84 -2.60
C GLU A 52 6.83 25.47 -3.99
N PHE A 53 6.30 24.74 -4.96
CA PHE A 53 6.07 25.26 -6.30
C PHE A 53 5.14 26.47 -6.25
N GLU A 54 4.02 26.38 -5.53
CA GLU A 54 3.06 27.47 -5.34
C GLU A 54 3.67 28.71 -4.68
N LEU A 55 4.55 28.52 -3.69
CA LEU A 55 5.26 29.60 -3.01
C LEU A 55 6.35 30.23 -3.89
N LYS A 56 6.96 29.45 -4.79
CA LYS A 56 8.07 29.87 -5.66
C LYS A 56 7.67 30.09 -7.12
N GLN A 57 6.39 30.35 -7.39
CA GLN A 57 5.90 30.60 -8.76
C GLN A 57 6.58 31.80 -9.45
N MET A 58 7.17 32.73 -8.68
CA MET A 58 7.94 33.85 -9.21
C MET A 58 9.43 33.55 -9.43
N GLY A 59 9.86 32.28 -9.27
CA GLY A 59 11.23 31.83 -9.51
C GLY A 59 11.59 31.71 -10.99
N THR A 60 12.84 31.34 -11.26
CA THR A 60 13.36 31.18 -12.63
C THR A 60 12.65 30.03 -13.35
N PHE A 61 12.60 30.08 -14.68
CA PHE A 61 12.07 28.98 -15.50
C PHE A 61 12.72 27.63 -15.16
N ASP A 62 14.04 27.60 -14.95
CA ASP A 62 14.76 26.38 -14.58
C ASP A 62 14.29 25.79 -13.25
N ASP A 63 13.98 26.64 -12.26
CA ASP A 63 13.44 26.19 -10.97
C ASP A 63 12.07 25.53 -11.17
N GLN A 64 11.22 26.11 -12.00
CA GLN A 64 9.89 25.57 -12.32
C GLN A 64 9.99 24.20 -13.01
N VAL A 65 10.97 24.02 -13.91
CA VAL A 65 11.25 22.74 -14.56
C VAL A 65 11.68 21.67 -13.55
N ILE A 66 12.53 22.02 -12.58
CA ILE A 66 12.97 21.10 -11.53
C ILE A 66 11.77 20.62 -10.69
N TYR A 67 10.86 21.53 -10.32
CA TYR A 67 9.65 21.17 -9.57
C TYR A 67 8.77 20.20 -10.36
N LEU A 68 8.55 20.47 -11.65
CA LEU A 68 7.76 19.61 -12.52
C LEU A 68 8.38 18.22 -12.70
N GLN A 69 9.69 18.14 -12.96
CA GLN A 69 10.41 16.88 -13.08
C GLN A 69 10.36 16.07 -11.78
N THR A 70 10.51 16.75 -10.64
CA THR A 70 10.42 16.11 -9.32
C THR A 70 9.02 15.56 -9.08
N HIS A 71 7.97 16.32 -9.42
CA HIS A 71 6.58 15.87 -9.29
C HIS A 71 6.30 14.65 -10.17
N GLN A 72 6.76 14.67 -11.43
CA GLN A 72 6.64 13.55 -12.35
C GLN A 72 7.31 12.29 -11.78
N HIS A 73 8.54 12.41 -11.28
CA HIS A 73 9.25 11.28 -10.70
C HIS A 73 8.54 10.70 -9.47
N LEU A 74 8.01 11.56 -8.59
CA LEU A 74 7.23 11.12 -7.43
C LEU A 74 5.95 10.38 -7.83
N LYS A 75 5.29 10.83 -8.91
CA LYS A 75 4.12 10.16 -9.47
C LYS A 75 4.45 8.80 -10.08
N ASP A 76 5.59 8.68 -10.76
CA ASP A 76 6.03 7.41 -11.30
C ASP A 76 6.34 6.40 -10.18
N LEU A 77 6.93 6.85 -9.07
CA LEU A 77 7.15 6.02 -7.89
C LEU A 77 5.83 5.60 -7.21
N GLU A 78 4.86 6.52 -7.09
CA GLU A 78 3.52 6.21 -6.58
C GLU A 78 2.84 5.12 -7.43
N MET A 79 2.90 5.26 -8.76
CA MET A 79 2.34 4.29 -9.70
C MET A 79 3.05 2.94 -9.60
N GLN A 80 4.38 2.91 -9.51
CA GLN A 80 5.15 1.67 -9.39
C GLN A 80 4.80 0.90 -8.11
N LEU A 81 4.71 1.59 -6.97
CA LEU A 81 4.32 0.97 -5.70
C LEU A 81 2.87 0.47 -5.72
N THR A 82 1.96 1.23 -6.35
CA THR A 82 0.56 0.83 -6.47
C THR A 82 0.39 -0.38 -7.40
N LYS A 83 1.16 -0.45 -8.49
CA LYS A 83 1.22 -1.65 -9.36
C LYS A 83 1.76 -2.87 -8.61
N ALA A 84 2.79 -2.70 -7.79
CA ALA A 84 3.39 -3.79 -7.03
C ALA A 84 2.47 -4.38 -5.94
N LEU A 85 1.55 -3.57 -5.38
CA LEU A 85 0.54 -4.08 -4.44
C LEU A 85 -0.51 -4.97 -5.10
N GLY A 86 -0.75 -4.82 -6.41
CA GLY A 86 -1.98 -5.30 -7.04
C GLY A 86 -3.22 -4.58 -6.50
N THR A 87 -4.37 -4.77 -7.16
CA THR A 87 -5.65 -4.18 -6.72
C THR A 87 -6.16 -4.90 -5.46
N VAL A 88 -5.55 -4.63 -4.31
CA VAL A 88 -6.11 -5.02 -3.01
C VAL A 88 -7.29 -4.08 -2.75
N ILE A 89 -8.47 -4.49 -3.22
CA ILE A 89 -9.73 -3.86 -2.85
C ILE A 89 -9.88 -4.06 -1.35
N PHE A 90 -9.61 -3.01 -0.57
CA PHE A 90 -10.07 -2.95 0.81
C PHE A 90 -11.60 -3.08 0.77
N LYS A 91 -12.12 -4.15 1.37
CA LYS A 91 -13.54 -4.42 1.51
C LYS A 91 -14.08 -3.78 2.78
#